data_AF-A0AAQ4FLQ2-F1
#
_entry.id   AF-A0AAQ4FLQ2-F1
#
_cell.length_a   1.000
_cell.length_b   1.000
_cell.length_c   1.000
_cell.angle_alpha   90.00
_cell.angle_beta   90.00
_cell.angle_gamma   90.00
#
_symmetry.space_group_name_H-M   'P 1'
#
loop_
_entity.id
_entity.type
_entity.pdbx_description
1 polymer ?
#
loop_
_entity_poly.entity_id
_entity_poly.type
_entity_poly.pdbx_seq_one_letter_code
_entity_poly.pdbx_strand_id
1 'polypeptide(L)'
;MIFGNSKWHGSSLALLSRERVVAVFVQGPAWQFKGWPWGGNPIEIFSRIKAFHLKWDEITLESNVAKWAVQVIQLSKQKRHLDRANLLNFWEVLDRLPSATSLFQR
;
A
#
# COMPACT_ATOMS: atom_id res chain seq x y z
N MET A 1 4.11 -3.38 8.13
CA MET A 1 2.70 -3.68 7.85
C MET A 1 1.86 -3.06 8.95
N ILE A 2 1.17 -1.95 8.69
CA ILE A 2 0.28 -1.36 9.70
C ILE A 2 -1.14 -1.86 9.42
N PHE A 3 -1.51 -2.95 10.09
CA PHE A 3 -2.91 -3.25 10.38
C PHE A 3 -3.29 -2.43 11.61
N GLY A 4 -4.31 -1.58 11.53
CA GLY A 4 -4.69 -0.75 12.67
C GLY A 4 -6.08 -0.17 12.54
N ASN A 5 -7.05 -0.82 13.17
CA ASN A 5 -8.36 -0.26 13.49
C ASN A 5 -8.30 0.51 14.83
N SER A 6 -7.23 1.27 15.05
CA SER A 6 -7.00 2.05 16.26
C SER A 6 -7.13 3.53 15.93
N LYS A 7 -8.08 4.20 16.60
CA LYS A 7 -8.29 5.64 16.51
C LYS A 7 -6.98 6.37 16.85
N TRP A 8 -6.34 6.93 15.83
CA TRP A 8 -5.14 7.76 15.95
C TRP A 8 -5.48 9.09 16.63
N HIS A 9 -5.36 9.13 17.96
CA HIS A 9 -5.40 10.40 18.68
C HIS A 9 -4.00 11.03 18.64
N GLY A 10 -3.97 12.32 18.27
CA GLY A 10 -2.78 13.07 17.92
C GLY A 10 -1.64 12.93 18.93
N SER A 11 -0.52 12.41 18.45
CA SER A 11 0.78 12.53 19.11
C SER A 11 1.82 12.82 18.02
N SER A 12 2.66 13.83 18.27
CA SER A 12 3.67 14.37 17.33
C SER A 12 4.58 13.28 16.72
N LEU A 13 4.78 12.16 17.43
CA LEU A 13 5.51 10.98 16.95
C LEU A 13 4.84 10.25 15.78
N ALA A 14 3.51 10.33 15.63
CA ALA A 14 2.76 9.68 14.55
C ALA A 14 2.87 10.43 13.21
N LEU A 15 3.26 11.70 13.22
CA LEU A 15 3.53 12.47 11.99
C LEU A 15 4.89 12.07 11.39
N LEU A 16 5.90 11.84 12.23
CA LEU A 16 7.22 11.38 11.79
C LEU A 16 7.19 9.96 11.20
N SER A 17 6.30 9.08 11.68
CA SER A 17 6.14 7.73 11.10
C SER A 17 5.48 7.76 9.72
N ARG A 18 4.67 8.80 9.45
CA ARG A 18 3.88 8.97 8.23
C ARG A 18 4.73 9.38 7.02
N GLU A 19 5.82 10.10 7.24
CA GLU A 19 6.80 10.51 6.21
C GLU A 19 7.69 9.36 5.73
N ARG A 20 7.83 8.30 6.53
CA ARG A 20 8.63 7.12 6.21
C ARG A 20 7.84 6.01 5.53
N VAL A 21 6.54 6.22 5.26
CA VAL A 21 5.69 5.22 4.62
C VAL A 21 5.99 5.20 3.13
N VAL A 22 6.74 4.19 2.70
CA VAL A 22 7.10 3.97 1.29
C VAL A 22 6.00 3.21 0.53
N ALA A 23 5.27 2.32 1.23
CA ALA A 23 4.20 1.54 0.64
C ALA A 23 3.11 1.11 1.64
N VAL A 24 1.92 0.80 1.12
CA VAL A 24 0.73 0.38 1.88
C VAL A 24 0.07 -0.85 1.26
N PHE A 25 -0.48 -1.73 2.10
CA PHE A 25 -1.32 -2.83 1.64
C PHE A 25 -2.80 -2.48 1.81
N VAL A 26 -3.57 -2.66 0.75
CA VAL A 26 -4.99 -2.27 0.65
C VAL A 26 -5.84 -3.52 0.58
N GLN A 27 -6.88 -3.60 1.40
CA GLN A 27 -7.79 -4.74 1.40
C GLN A 27 -9.05 -4.51 0.56
N GLY A 28 -9.51 -3.25 0.44
CA GLY A 28 -10.68 -2.92 -0.37
C GLY A 28 -11.54 -1.76 0.14
N PRO A 29 -12.00 -1.77 1.40
CA PRO A 29 -12.94 -0.75 1.84
C PRO A 29 -12.28 0.62 2.05
N ALA A 30 -12.87 1.67 1.44
CA ALA A 30 -12.38 3.05 1.56
C ALA A 30 -12.32 3.57 3.01
N TRP A 31 -13.17 3.05 3.91
CA TRP A 31 -13.16 3.43 5.32
C TRP A 31 -11.84 3.07 6.03
N GLN A 32 -11.05 2.13 5.48
CA GLN A 32 -9.69 1.82 5.97
C GLN A 32 -8.80 3.07 6.02
N PHE A 33 -9.07 4.05 5.16
CA PHE A 33 -8.30 5.29 5.04
C PHE A 33 -8.89 6.46 5.83
N LYS A 34 -9.89 6.23 6.69
CA LYS A 34 -10.43 7.29 7.55
C LYS A 34 -9.34 7.75 8.54
N GLY A 35 -9.03 9.05 8.53
CA GLY A 35 -7.96 9.63 9.37
C GLY A 35 -6.55 9.52 8.78
N TRP A 36 -6.44 9.03 7.53
CA TRP A 36 -5.20 9.13 6.76
C TRP A 36 -4.95 10.57 6.32
N PRO A 37 -3.68 10.93 6.01
CA PRO A 37 -3.38 12.24 5.46
C PRO A 37 -4.10 12.45 4.13
N TRP A 38 -4.17 13.70 3.65
CA TRP A 38 -4.88 14.06 2.41
C TRP A 38 -6.39 13.75 2.46
N GLY A 39 -7.01 14.04 3.61
CA GLY A 39 -8.46 13.89 3.80
C GLY A 39 -8.98 12.45 3.78
N GLY A 40 -8.09 11.45 3.75
CA GLY A 40 -8.49 10.05 3.59
C GLY A 40 -8.93 9.70 2.17
N ASN A 41 -8.63 10.53 1.16
CA ASN A 41 -8.95 10.25 -0.24
C ASN A 41 -7.98 9.19 -0.80
N PRO A 42 -8.44 7.97 -1.16
CA PRO A 42 -7.56 6.89 -1.61
C PRO A 42 -6.77 7.28 -2.87
N ILE A 43 -7.36 8.07 -3.78
CA ILE A 43 -6.72 8.47 -5.04
C ILE A 43 -5.48 9.32 -4.75
N GLU A 44 -5.59 10.29 -3.84
CA GLU A 44 -4.47 11.16 -3.46
C GLU A 44 -3.40 10.43 -2.67
N ILE A 45 -3.82 9.52 -1.77
CA ILE A 45 -2.90 8.67 -0.99
C ILE A 45 -2.05 7.81 -1.95
N PHE A 46 -2.68 7.13 -2.90
CA PHE A 46 -2.00 6.21 -3.82
C PHE A 46 -1.22 6.90 -4.94
N SER A 47 -1.47 8.19 -5.16
CA SER A 47 -0.63 9.01 -6.04
C SER A 47 0.74 9.32 -5.43
N ARG A 48 0.84 9.33 -4.09
CA ARG A 48 2.06 9.68 -3.36
C ARG A 48 2.79 8.47 -2.78
N ILE A 49 2.05 7.44 -2.38
CA ILE A 49 2.57 6.22 -1.75
C ILE A 49 2.20 5.03 -2.62
N LYS A 50 3.10 4.06 -2.79
CA LYS A 50 2.73 2.84 -3.53
C LYS A 50 1.79 1.96 -2.74
N ALA A 51 0.70 1.60 -3.38
CA ALA A 51 -0.29 0.70 -2.82
C ALA A 51 -0.19 -0.68 -3.46
N PHE A 52 -0.35 -1.71 -2.65
CA PHE A 52 -0.37 -3.11 -3.06
C PHE A 52 -1.66 -3.78 -2.60
N HIS A 53 -2.25 -4.58 -3.47
CA HIS A 53 -3.40 -5.42 -3.13
C HIS A 53 -3.03 -6.87 -3.35
N LEU A 54 -3.07 -7.66 -2.29
CA LEU A 54 -2.81 -9.09 -2.35
C LEU A 54 -4.13 -9.81 -2.59
N LYS A 55 -4.20 -10.59 -3.67
CA LYS A 55 -5.38 -11.42 -3.94
C LYS A 55 -4.99 -12.82 -4.37
N TRP A 56 -5.90 -13.75 -4.17
CA TRP A 56 -5.84 -15.06 -4.80
C TRP A 56 -6.26 -14.96 -6.27
N ASP A 57 -5.64 -15.75 -7.14
CA ASP A 57 -5.96 -15.87 -8.56
C ASP A 57 -7.44 -16.22 -8.83
N GLU A 58 -8.02 -17.08 -7.99
CA GLU A 58 -9.43 -17.50 -8.02
C GLU A 58 -10.43 -16.39 -7.62
N ILE A 59 -9.95 -15.29 -7.01
CA ILE A 59 -10.81 -14.24 -6.46
C ILE A 59 -10.87 -13.03 -7.40
N THR A 60 -12.09 -12.56 -7.64
CA THR A 60 -12.35 -11.35 -8.43
C THR A 60 -11.82 -10.11 -7.72
N LEU A 61 -11.27 -9.17 -8.50
CA LEU A 61 -10.77 -7.92 -7.95
C LEU A 61 -11.96 -7.07 -7.49
N GLU A 62 -11.86 -6.51 -6.29
CA GLU A 62 -12.89 -5.61 -5.77
C GLU A 62 -12.98 -4.34 -6.63
N SER A 63 -14.20 -3.90 -6.95
CA SER A 63 -14.44 -2.81 -7.89
C SER A 63 -13.87 -1.46 -7.43
N ASN A 64 -13.69 -1.25 -6.12
CA ASN A 64 -13.08 -0.03 -5.61
C ASN A 64 -11.55 -0.07 -5.79
N VAL A 65 -10.90 -1.20 -5.46
CA VAL A 65 -9.46 -1.40 -5.72
C VAL A 65 -9.13 -1.26 -7.21
N ALA A 66 -10.00 -1.73 -8.11
CA ALA A 66 -9.82 -1.61 -9.55
C ALA A 66 -9.78 -0.14 -10.04
N LYS A 67 -10.39 0.79 -9.32
CA LYS A 67 -10.41 2.23 -9.65
C LYS A 67 -9.18 2.97 -9.13
N TRP A 68 -8.40 2.34 -8.27
CA TRP A 68 -7.29 2.95 -7.56
C TRP A 68 -5.95 2.57 -8.20
N ALA A 69 -4.94 3.44 -8.05
CA ALA A 69 -3.59 3.19 -8.52
C ALA A 69 -2.84 2.17 -7.63
N VAL A 70 -3.33 0.94 -7.60
CA VAL A 70 -2.86 -0.13 -6.71
C VAL A 70 -2.24 -1.27 -7.54
N GLN A 71 -1.05 -1.72 -7.15
CA GLN A 71 -0.40 -2.87 -7.75
C GLN A 71 -1.00 -4.16 -7.20
N VAL A 72 -1.62 -4.97 -8.06
CA VAL A 72 -2.23 -6.23 -7.66
C VAL A 72 -1.19 -7.35 -7.72
N ILE A 73 -0.97 -8.01 -6.58
CA ILE A 73 -0.13 -9.20 -6.47
C ILE A 73 -1.07 -10.41 -6.42
N GLN A 74 -0.99 -11.25 -7.43
CA GLN A 74 -1.82 -12.45 -7.55
C GLN A 74 -1.04 -13.66 -7.05
N LEU A 75 -1.55 -14.27 -5.99
CA LEU A 75 -1.02 -15.54 -5.47
C LEU A 75 -1.88 -16.69 -5.96
N SER A 76 -1.22 -17.79 -6.30
CA SER A 76 -1.91 -19.04 -6.62
C SER A 76 -1.78 -20.00 -5.45
N LYS A 77 -2.89 -20.63 -5.04
CA LYS A 77 -2.85 -21.68 -4.00
C LYS A 77 -2.11 -22.93 -4.48
N GLN A 78 -2.19 -23.21 -5.78
CA GLN A 78 -1.70 -24.44 -6.40
C GLN A 78 -0.26 -24.26 -6.90
N LYS A 79 0.09 -23.07 -7.42
CA LYS A 79 1.40 -22.79 -8.01
C LYS A 79 2.32 -22.01 -7.07
N ARG A 80 2.60 -22.56 -5.88
CA ARG A 80 3.44 -21.93 -4.83
C ARG A 80 4.87 -21.59 -5.26
N HIS A 81 5.40 -22.27 -6.28
CA HIS A 81 6.72 -21.96 -6.83
C HIS A 81 6.79 -20.56 -7.48
N LEU A 82 5.63 -20.00 -7.89
CA LEU A 82 5.54 -18.65 -8.44
C LEU A 82 5.57 -17.56 -7.36
N ASP A 83 5.34 -17.90 -6.10
CA ASP A 83 5.37 -16.92 -5.00
C ASP A 83 6.74 -16.25 -4.88
N ARG A 84 7.82 -16.98 -5.18
CA ARG A 84 9.17 -16.42 -5.20
C ARG A 84 9.31 -15.32 -6.25
N ALA A 85 8.79 -15.55 -7.46
CA ALA A 85 8.82 -14.57 -8.54
C ALA A 85 7.94 -13.35 -8.20
N ASN A 86 6.75 -13.57 -7.64
CA ASN A 86 5.86 -12.51 -7.19
C ASN A 86 6.49 -11.63 -6.09
N LEU A 87 7.20 -12.25 -5.15
CA LEU A 87 7.90 -11.54 -4.08
C LEU A 87 9.09 -10.74 -4.62
N LEU A 88 9.85 -11.30 -5.56
CA LEU A 88 10.96 -10.58 -6.22
C LEU A 88 10.46 -9.33 -6.95
N ASN A 89 9.40 -9.47 -7.74
CA ASN A 89 8.78 -8.34 -8.44
C ASN A 89 8.26 -7.28 -7.45
N PHE A 90 7.66 -7.69 -6.32
CA PHE A 90 7.27 -6.76 -5.27
C PHE A 90 8.46 -5.94 -4.73
N TRP A 91 9.59 -6.59 -4.46
CA TRP A 91 10.80 -5.89 -4.01
C TRP A 91 11.38 -4.96 -5.08
N GLU A 92 11.42 -5.38 -6.33
CA GLU A 92 11.88 -4.52 -7.44
C GLU A 92 11.03 -3.24 -7.57
N VAL A 93 9.71 -3.36 -7.40
CA VAL A 93 8.80 -2.21 -7.40
C VAL A 93 9.05 -1.29 -6.20
N LEU A 94 9.34 -1.86 -5.02
CA LEU A 94 9.66 -1.08 -3.82
C LEU A 94 11.01 -0.37 -3.94
N ASP A 95 12.04 -1.06 -4.43
CA ASP A 95 13.40 -0.51 -4.55
C ASP A 95 13.48 0.61 -5.59
N ARG A 96 12.59 0.58 -6.60
CA ARG A 96 12.45 1.69 -7.56
C ARG A 96 11.89 2.96 -6.92
N LEU A 97 11.25 2.87 -5.76
CA LEU A 97 10.75 4.06 -5.10
C LEU A 97 11.93 4.89 -4.61
N PRO A 98 11.95 6.20 -4.92
CA PRO A 98 13.01 7.07 -4.43
C PRO A 98 13.01 6.94 -2.91
N SER A 99 14.15 6.53 -2.35
CA SER A 99 14.34 6.50 -0.91
C SER A 99 13.91 7.87 -0.41
N ALA A 100 13.00 7.92 0.57
CA ALA A 100 12.46 9.17 1.11
C ALA A 100 13.57 10.18 1.47
N THR A 101 14.79 9.70 1.71
CA THR A 101 16.04 10.44 1.90
C THR A 101 16.42 11.39 0.76
N SER A 102 16.11 11.07 -0.51
CA SER A 102 16.53 11.86 -1.68
C SER A 102 15.64 13.10 -1.95
N LEU A 103 14.46 13.16 -1.34
CA LEU A 103 13.51 14.27 -1.52
C LEU A 103 13.74 15.45 -0.55
N PHE A 104 14.68 15.33 0.39
CA PHE A 104 15.03 16.36 1.38
C PHE A 104 16.32 17.14 1.04
N GLN A 105 16.87 16.99 -0.18
CA GLN A 105 18.05 17.73 -0.66
C GLN A 105 17.73 18.91 -1.60
N ARG A 106 16.52 19.47 -1.55
CA ARG A 106 16.20 20.72 -2.25
C ARG A 106 15.60 21.75 -1.31
#